data_AF-A0A8J7WU55-F1
#
_entry.id   AF-A0A8J7WU55-F1
#
_cell.length_a   1.000
_cell.length_b   1.000
_cell.length_c   1.000
_cell.angle_alpha   90.00
_cell.angle_beta   90.00
_cell.angle_gamma   90.00
#
_symmetry.space_group_name_H-M   'P 1'
#
loop_
_entity.id
_entity.type
_entity.pdbx_description
1 polymer ?
#
loop_
_entity_poly.entity_id
_entity_poly.type
_entity_poly.pdbx_seq_one_letter_code
_entity_poly.pdbx_strand_id
1 'polypeptide(L)'
;MTMRFAGIDIGSRSIELVIIENGQVVDQEQTDTGFDPLNGVKTVLQGKAFDRILATGYGRNLFEVSYETPTVTEIKAYARGVWHLFPGQKAILDIGGQDSKAIALTDKGRV
;
A
#
# COMPACT_ATOMS: atom_id res chain seq x y z
N MET A 1 5.93 2.13 24.32
CA MET A 1 4.93 1.62 23.37
C MET A 1 5.59 1.54 22.02
N THR A 2 5.41 0.43 21.31
CA THR A 2 5.94 0.24 19.96
C THR A 2 5.04 0.95 18.95
N MET A 3 5.63 1.55 17.91
CA MET A 3 4.86 2.28 16.91
C MET A 3 4.24 1.33 15.89
N ARG A 4 3.01 1.65 15.48
CA ARG A 4 2.25 0.98 14.42
C ARG A 4 2.25 1.83 13.16
N PHE A 5 2.69 1.24 12.06
CA PHE A 5 2.70 1.88 10.75
C PHE A 5 1.67 1.21 9.85
N ALA A 6 0.79 1.99 9.26
CA ALA A 6 -0.18 1.55 8.27
C ALA A 6 0.32 1.88 6.84
N GLY A 7 0.06 0.96 5.91
CA GLY A 7 0.15 1.19 4.48
C GLY A 7 -1.21 0.92 3.86
N ILE A 8 -1.70 1.82 3.03
CA ILE A 8 -2.94 1.64 2.27
C ILE A 8 -2.66 1.72 0.77
N ASP A 9 -3.06 0.68 0.03
CA ASP A 9 -3.04 0.66 -1.43
C ASP A 9 -4.46 0.87 -1.94
N ILE A 10 -4.65 1.89 -2.77
CA ILE A 10 -5.96 2.26 -3.32
C ILE A 10 -5.92 2.00 -4.82
N GLY A 11 -6.13 0.73 -5.18
CA GLY A 11 -6.13 0.24 -6.55
C GLY A 11 -7.45 0.51 -7.29
N SER A 12 -7.49 0.15 -8.56
CA SER A 12 -8.69 0.29 -9.40
C SER A 12 -9.76 -0.76 -9.13
N ARG A 13 -9.39 -1.89 -8.52
CA ARG A 13 -10.32 -2.98 -8.16
C ARG A 13 -10.52 -3.10 -6.66
N SER A 14 -9.46 -2.97 -5.91
CA SER A 14 -9.44 -3.20 -4.47
C SER A 14 -8.67 -2.10 -3.74
N ILE A 15 -9.01 -1.97 -2.47
CA ILE A 15 -8.34 -1.15 -1.49
C ILE A 15 -7.82 -2.10 -0.41
N GLU A 16 -6.50 -2.14 -0.21
CA GLU A 16 -5.85 -2.98 0.80
C GLU A 16 -5.22 -2.13 1.90
N LEU A 17 -5.44 -2.51 3.15
CA LEU A 17 -4.78 -1.96 4.33
C LEU A 17 -3.89 -3.03 4.97
N VAL A 18 -2.67 -2.67 5.33
CA VAL A 18 -1.79 -3.47 6.19
C VAL A 18 -1.26 -2.60 7.31
N ILE A 19 -1.31 -3.10 8.55
CA ILE A 19 -0.73 -2.46 9.72
C ILE A 19 0.40 -3.33 10.24
N ILE A 20 1.57 -2.75 10.42
CA ILE A 20 2.75 -3.41 10.97
C ILE A 20 3.16 -2.84 12.32
N GLU A 21 3.61 -3.73 13.21
CA GLU A 21 4.23 -3.40 14.49
C GLU A 21 5.48 -4.27 14.65
N ASN A 22 6.64 -3.65 14.93
CA ASN A 22 7.92 -4.36 15.06
C ASN A 22 8.28 -5.27 13.88
N GLY A 23 7.93 -4.86 12.66
CA GLY A 23 8.20 -5.61 11.43
C GLY A 23 7.28 -6.82 11.22
N GLN A 24 6.23 -6.98 12.02
CA GLN A 24 5.21 -8.01 11.86
C GLN A 24 3.89 -7.38 11.47
N VAL A 25 3.13 -8.05 10.60
CA VAL A 25 1.74 -7.65 10.30
C VAL A 25 0.88 -7.96 11.51
N VAL A 26 0.18 -6.95 12.02
CA VAL A 26 -0.72 -7.06 13.18
C VAL A 26 -2.19 -6.88 12.82
N ASP A 27 -2.49 -6.28 11.67
CA ASP A 27 -3.83 -6.13 11.13
C ASP A 27 -3.75 -5.99 9.60
N GLN A 28 -4.78 -6.45 8.91
CA GLN A 28 -4.96 -6.29 7.47
C GLN A 28 -6.44 -6.29 7.14
N GLU A 29 -6.83 -5.51 6.13
CA GLU A 29 -8.22 -5.39 5.67
C GLU A 29 -8.24 -5.17 4.17
N GLN A 30 -9.29 -5.61 3.49
CA GLN A 30 -9.48 -5.38 2.07
C GLN A 30 -10.94 -5.14 1.73
N THR A 31 -11.19 -4.23 0.79
CA THR A 31 -12.53 -4.02 0.20
C THR A 31 -12.40 -3.77 -1.30
N ASP A 32 -13.50 -3.94 -2.05
CA ASP A 32 -13.59 -3.45 -3.42
C ASP A 32 -13.55 -1.91 -3.45
N THR A 33 -12.84 -1.34 -4.43
CA THR A 33 -12.78 0.11 -4.64
C THR A 33 -14.14 0.68 -5.02
N GLY A 34 -14.89 -0.04 -5.86
CA GLY A 34 -16.21 0.37 -6.35
C GLY A 34 -16.21 1.74 -7.03
N PHE A 35 -17.35 2.42 -6.94
CA PHE A 35 -17.56 3.74 -7.56
C PHE A 35 -17.20 4.91 -6.63
N ASP A 36 -17.07 4.63 -5.32
CA ASP A 36 -16.73 5.60 -4.28
C ASP A 36 -15.53 5.10 -3.45
N PRO A 37 -14.30 5.37 -3.92
CA PRO A 37 -13.09 4.92 -3.24
C PRO A 37 -12.96 5.50 -1.82
N LEU A 38 -13.44 6.72 -1.56
CA LEU A 38 -13.34 7.33 -0.24
C LEU A 38 -14.20 6.61 0.79
N ASN A 39 -15.38 6.15 0.40
CA ASN A 39 -16.18 5.32 1.28
C ASN A 39 -15.51 3.97 1.55
N GLY A 40 -14.91 3.35 0.53
CA GLY A 40 -14.12 2.12 0.71
C GLY A 40 -12.95 2.31 1.68
N VAL A 41 -12.20 3.42 1.55
CA VAL A 41 -11.15 3.82 2.49
C VAL A 41 -11.68 3.94 3.92
N LYS A 42 -12.81 4.63 4.12
CA LYS A 42 -13.41 4.79 5.46
C LYS A 42 -13.75 3.45 6.08
N THR A 43 -14.29 2.52 5.29
CA THR A 43 -14.60 1.16 5.73
C THR A 43 -13.35 0.42 6.20
N VAL A 44 -12.27 0.40 5.41
CA VAL A 44 -11.06 -0.34 5.80
C VAL A 44 -10.34 0.27 6.99
N LEU A 45 -10.45 1.58 7.20
CA LEU A 45 -9.86 2.26 8.36
C LEU A 45 -10.73 2.19 9.63
N GLN A 46 -11.98 1.75 9.53
CA GLN A 46 -12.91 1.78 10.64
C GLN A 46 -12.43 0.89 11.81
N GLY A 47 -12.26 1.49 12.99
CA GLY A 47 -11.82 0.77 14.19
C GLY A 47 -10.34 0.39 14.21
N LYS A 48 -9.56 0.81 13.21
CA LYS A 48 -8.13 0.51 13.12
C LYS A 48 -7.30 1.55 13.88
N ALA A 49 -6.20 1.11 14.50
CA ALA A 49 -5.31 1.97 15.29
C ALA A 49 -3.87 1.90 14.77
N PHE A 50 -3.34 3.05 14.36
CA PHE A 50 -1.97 3.22 13.86
C PHE A 50 -1.45 4.62 14.20
N ASP A 51 -0.13 4.78 14.28
CA ASP A 51 0.50 6.07 14.57
C ASP A 51 0.80 6.88 13.30
N ARG A 52 1.05 6.18 12.19
CA ARG A 52 1.34 6.79 10.88
C ARG A 52 0.75 5.94 9.77
N ILE A 53 0.34 6.59 8.70
CA ILE A 53 -0.16 5.94 7.48
C ILE A 53 0.52 6.54 6.24
N LEU A 54 0.77 5.70 5.24
CA LEU A 54 1.29 6.08 3.93
C LEU A 54 0.39 5.46 2.85
N ALA A 55 0.01 6.23 1.85
CA ALA A 55 -0.85 5.74 0.77
C ALA A 55 -0.12 5.52 -0.55
N THR A 56 -0.58 4.53 -1.30
CA THR A 56 -0.13 4.17 -2.64
C THR A 56 -1.32 3.79 -3.54
N GLY A 57 -1.05 3.37 -4.77
CA GLY A 57 -2.06 3.03 -5.76
C GLY A 57 -2.55 4.24 -6.54
N TYR A 58 -3.57 4.03 -7.36
CA TYR A 58 -4.18 5.03 -8.23
C TYR A 58 -4.91 6.12 -7.42
N GLY A 59 -5.60 5.72 -6.34
CA GLY A 59 -6.35 6.61 -5.47
C GLY A 59 -5.52 7.35 -4.41
N ARG A 60 -4.19 7.21 -4.39
CA ARG A 60 -3.35 7.81 -3.33
C ARG A 60 -3.48 9.34 -3.22
N ASN A 61 -3.65 10.05 -4.34
CA ASN A 61 -3.77 11.52 -4.32
C ASN A 61 -5.12 11.95 -3.70
N LEU A 62 -6.18 11.15 -3.91
CA LEU A 62 -7.47 11.35 -3.27
C LEU A 62 -7.37 11.18 -1.76
N PHE A 63 -6.58 10.19 -1.32
CA PHE A 63 -6.27 9.97 0.09
C PHE A 63 -5.41 11.08 0.70
N GLU A 64 -4.36 11.53 0.00
CA GLU A 64 -3.50 12.63 0.42
C GLU A 64 -4.30 13.89 0.73
N VAL A 65 -5.19 14.29 -0.17
CA VAL A 65 -6.02 15.48 0.00
C VAL A 65 -7.04 15.30 1.12
N SER A 66 -7.62 14.11 1.27
CA SER A 66 -8.70 13.87 2.24
C SER A 66 -8.22 13.61 3.67
N TYR A 67 -6.99 13.12 3.83
CA TYR A 67 -6.42 12.72 5.13
C TYR A 67 -5.15 13.50 5.50
N GLU A 68 -4.63 14.37 4.64
CA GLU A 68 -3.39 15.13 4.84
C GLU A 68 -2.18 14.22 5.12
N THR A 69 -2.05 13.16 4.31
CA THR A 69 -1.07 12.09 4.53
C THR A 69 -0.07 11.99 3.38
N PRO A 70 1.17 11.56 3.66
CA PRO A 70 2.16 11.36 2.62
C PRO A 70 1.75 10.22 1.67
N THR A 71 2.27 10.28 0.45
CA THR A 71 2.06 9.24 -0.56
C THR A 71 3.37 8.71 -1.13
N VAL A 72 3.30 7.53 -1.73
CA VAL A 72 4.40 6.91 -2.48
C VAL A 72 3.85 6.30 -3.78
N THR A 73 4.68 6.18 -4.80
CA THR A 73 4.27 5.49 -6.02
C THR A 73 4.15 3.99 -5.78
N GLU A 74 3.18 3.35 -6.44
CA GLU A 74 2.97 1.89 -6.36
C GLU A 74 4.23 1.10 -6.75
N ILE A 75 4.93 1.55 -7.78
CA ILE A 75 6.21 0.98 -8.20
C ILE A 75 7.24 0.98 -7.06
N LYS A 76 7.34 2.08 -6.28
CA LYS A 76 8.24 2.16 -5.13
C LYS A 76 7.74 1.35 -3.94
N ALA A 77 6.42 1.34 -3.70
CA ALA A 77 5.81 0.53 -2.64
C ALA A 77 6.09 -0.96 -2.87
N TYR A 78 5.84 -1.46 -4.08
CA TYR A 78 6.11 -2.85 -4.44
C TYR A 78 7.58 -3.19 -4.41
N ALA A 79 8.47 -2.32 -4.94
CA ALA A 79 9.91 -2.52 -4.83
C ALA A 79 10.35 -2.72 -3.36
N ARG A 80 9.84 -1.88 -2.45
CA ARG A 80 10.17 -1.96 -1.02
C ARG A 80 9.54 -3.18 -0.33
N GLY A 81 8.29 -3.49 -0.64
CA GLY A 81 7.57 -4.65 -0.08
C GLY A 81 8.20 -5.97 -0.51
N VAL A 82 8.42 -6.16 -1.82
CA VAL A 82 9.07 -7.36 -2.36
C VAL A 82 10.49 -7.48 -1.84
N TRP A 83 11.28 -6.40 -1.77
CA TRP A 83 12.63 -6.50 -1.23
C TRP A 83 12.66 -6.89 0.26
N HIS A 84 11.65 -6.48 1.03
CA HIS A 84 11.52 -6.85 2.44
C HIS A 84 11.15 -8.33 2.61
N LEU A 85 10.18 -8.82 1.84
CA LEU A 85 9.68 -10.20 1.93
C LEU A 85 10.59 -11.22 1.22
N PHE A 86 11.20 -10.81 0.10
CA PHE A 86 12.02 -11.62 -0.79
C PHE A 86 13.32 -10.86 -1.16
N PRO A 87 14.30 -10.76 -0.24
CA PRO A 87 15.55 -10.08 -0.51
C PRO A 87 16.29 -10.69 -1.70
N GLY A 88 16.91 -9.84 -2.53
CA GLY A 88 17.73 -10.27 -3.67
C GLY A 88 17.01 -10.38 -5.00
N GLN A 89 15.68 -10.24 -5.04
CA GLN A 89 14.92 -10.26 -6.29
C GLN A 89 15.30 -9.12 -7.23
N LYS A 90 15.25 -9.40 -8.54
CA LYS A 90 15.67 -8.49 -9.62
C LYS A 90 14.53 -7.95 -10.45
N ALA A 91 13.36 -8.57 -10.36
CA ALA A 91 12.19 -8.17 -11.13
C ALA A 91 10.92 -8.46 -10.34
N ILE A 92 9.92 -7.62 -10.58
CA ILE A 92 8.54 -7.81 -10.13
C ILE A 92 7.67 -7.75 -11.38
N LEU A 93 6.75 -8.71 -11.51
CA LEU A 93 5.66 -8.64 -12.47
C LEU A 93 4.36 -8.48 -11.68
N ASP A 94 3.82 -7.27 -11.69
CA ASP A 94 2.51 -6.97 -11.13
C ASP A 94 1.45 -7.11 -12.22
N ILE A 95 0.41 -7.90 -11.96
CA ILE A 95 -0.72 -8.13 -12.85
C ILE A 95 -1.96 -7.62 -12.15
N GLY A 96 -2.25 -6.35 -12.36
CA GLY A 96 -3.39 -5.65 -11.76
C GLY A 96 -4.68 -5.81 -12.56
N GLY A 97 -5.71 -5.11 -12.09
CA GLY A 97 -7.05 -5.19 -12.66
C GLY A 97 -7.23 -4.47 -14.00
N GLN A 98 -6.48 -3.40 -14.22
CA GLN A 98 -6.58 -2.55 -15.42
C GLN A 98 -5.26 -2.43 -16.16
N ASP A 99 -4.15 -2.78 -15.52
CA ASP A 99 -2.82 -2.64 -16.07
C ASP A 99 -1.89 -3.73 -15.53
N SER A 100 -0.71 -3.88 -16.14
CA SER A 100 0.33 -4.78 -15.69
C SER A 100 1.68 -4.06 -15.76
N LYS A 101 2.53 -4.28 -14.75
CA LYS A 101 3.80 -3.57 -14.59
C LYS A 101 4.93 -4.57 -14.43
N ALA A 102 5.96 -4.40 -15.27
CA ALA A 102 7.25 -5.07 -15.07
C ALA A 102 8.22 -4.06 -14.44
N ILE A 103 8.67 -4.35 -13.22
CA ILE A 103 9.55 -3.47 -12.44
C ILE A 103 10.90 -4.16 -12.27
N ALA A 104 11.95 -3.58 -12.82
CA ALA A 104 13.32 -4.03 -12.58
C ALA A 104 13.85 -3.44 -11.26
N LEU A 105 14.55 -4.27 -10.49
CA LEU A 105 15.16 -3.88 -9.23
C LEU A 105 16.69 -3.90 -9.35
N THR A 106 17.32 -2.87 -8.82
CA THR A 106 18.78 -2.85 -8.58
C THR A 106 19.18 -3.86 -7.51
N ASP A 107 20.48 -4.11 -7.37
CA ASP A 107 21.04 -4.97 -6.31
C ASP A 107 20.74 -4.52 -4.88
N LYS A 108 20.18 -3.32 -4.71
CA LYS A 108 19.77 -2.74 -3.43
C LYS A 108 18.24 -2.65 -3.28
N GLY A 109 17.48 -3.34 -4.14
CA GLY A 109 16.01 -3.34 -4.09
C GLY A 109 15.36 -2.01 -4.47
N ARG A 110 16.06 -1.18 -5.25
CA ARG A 110 15.56 0.13 -5.71
C ARG A 110 15.18 0.09 -7.19
N VAL A 111 14.27 0.99 -7.54
CA VAL A 111 13.82 1.36 -8.89
C VAL A 111 14.19 2.82 -9.14
#